data_AF-B6W4K3-F1
#
_entry.id   AF-B6W4K3-F1
#
_cell.length_a   1.000
_cell.length_b   1.000
_cell.length_c   1.000
_cell.angle_alpha   90.00
_cell.angle_beta   90.00
_cell.angle_gamma   90.00
#
_symmetry.space_group_name_H-M   'P 1'
#
loop_
_entity.id
_entity.type
_entity.pdbx_description
1 polymer ?
#
loop_
_entity_poly.entity_id
_entity_poly.type
_entity_poly.pdbx_seq_one_letter_code
_entity_poly.pdbx_strand_id
1 'polypeptide(L)'
;MIPKKLHFCWLSNDAFPSKIGKCIESWRVFLPDYEIKCWNMDNFDVNTVRFVKEACSLKKWAFAADYIRLYALYTEGGIYLDSDVLLRGNLDEYLDYDFFSSIECDTSTFDTIKKQYVDEYGFLLNSNLEFVPSLGIQAAILGGVAGHPYLKDCMTYYENASFILPNGTLNNKIIAPYRLARIAVKYGFLYKDILQKINNGMLILPSAVFAGHPNLATQDSVAIHCCAGSWVDWTLKDKIKKILNQWRGKNSWGYDGRM
;
A
#
# COMPACT_ATOMS: atom_id res chain seq x y z
N MET A 1 5.74 18.93 8.40
CA MET A 1 4.29 18.79 8.20
C MET A 1 4.03 18.32 6.78
N ILE A 2 3.23 17.28 6.63
CA ILE A 2 2.82 16.70 5.35
C ILE A 2 1.85 17.66 4.64
N PRO A 3 2.07 17.99 3.35
CA PRO A 3 1.17 18.88 2.62
C PRO A 3 -0.18 18.20 2.33
N LYS A 4 -1.25 19.01 2.22
CA LYS A 4 -2.61 18.56 1.85
C LYS A 4 -2.72 18.23 0.35
N LYS A 5 -2.02 17.19 -0.07
CA LYS A 5 -1.99 16.67 -1.44
C LYS A 5 -2.20 15.16 -1.42
N LEU A 6 -3.12 14.68 -2.24
CA LEU A 6 -3.35 13.26 -2.49
C LEU A 6 -2.66 12.84 -3.79
N HIS A 7 -2.00 11.69 -3.74
CA HIS A 7 -1.38 11.03 -4.87
C HIS A 7 -2.00 9.66 -5.07
N PHE A 8 -2.18 9.25 -6.33
CA PHE A 8 -2.48 7.87 -6.68
C PHE A 8 -1.92 7.55 -8.07
N CYS A 9 -1.75 6.27 -8.39
CA CYS A 9 -1.31 5.86 -9.73
C CYS A 9 -2.48 5.39 -10.59
N TRP A 10 -2.46 5.77 -11.86
CA TRP A 10 -3.23 5.15 -12.92
C TRP A 10 -2.41 5.06 -14.21
N LEU A 11 -1.74 3.93 -14.38
CA LEU A 11 -0.76 3.72 -15.46
C LEU A 11 -1.37 3.05 -16.70
N SER A 12 -2.64 2.66 -16.65
CA SER A 12 -3.34 2.19 -17.85
C SER A 12 -4.03 3.36 -18.56
N ASN A 13 -4.21 3.22 -19.87
CA ASN A 13 -5.04 4.13 -20.66
C ASN A 13 -6.54 3.79 -20.57
N ASP A 14 -6.90 2.87 -19.68
CA ASP A 14 -8.29 2.42 -19.50
C ASP A 14 -9.07 3.43 -18.65
N ALA A 15 -10.38 3.50 -18.86
CA ALA A 15 -11.25 4.26 -17.96
C ALA A 15 -11.27 3.65 -16.55
N PHE A 16 -11.45 4.50 -15.52
CA PHE A 16 -11.63 4.04 -14.16
C PHE A 16 -12.86 3.13 -14.03
N PRO A 17 -12.74 1.92 -13.46
CA PRO A 17 -13.90 1.14 -13.07
C PRO A 17 -14.76 1.90 -12.06
N SER A 18 -16.08 1.69 -12.08
CA SER A 18 -17.01 2.35 -11.15
C SER A 18 -16.61 2.22 -9.66
N LYS A 19 -16.01 1.10 -9.27
CA LYS A 19 -15.51 0.89 -7.89
C LYS A 19 -14.37 1.83 -7.52
N ILE A 20 -13.46 2.11 -8.46
CA ILE A 20 -12.37 3.08 -8.29
C ILE A 20 -12.95 4.49 -8.19
N GLY A 21 -13.94 4.81 -9.02
CA GLY A 21 -14.67 6.07 -8.92
C GLY A 21 -15.28 6.32 -7.53
N LYS A 22 -15.88 5.28 -6.91
CA LYS A 22 -16.40 5.36 -5.53
C LYS A 22 -15.31 5.62 -4.49
N CYS A 23 -14.13 5.02 -4.67
CA CYS A 23 -12.98 5.25 -3.79
C CYS A 23 -12.53 6.72 -3.89
N ILE A 24 -12.28 7.20 -5.10
CA ILE A 24 -11.86 8.60 -5.34
C ILE A 24 -12.92 9.60 -4.82
N GLU A 25 -14.20 9.30 -4.97
CA GLU A 25 -15.26 10.17 -4.46
C GLU A 25 -15.26 10.26 -2.92
N SER A 26 -15.01 9.13 -2.23
CA SER A 26 -14.85 9.17 -0.77
C SER A 26 -13.70 10.10 -0.34
N TRP A 27 -12.65 10.23 -1.16
CA TRP A 27 -11.54 11.14 -0.86
C TRP A 27 -12.01 12.60 -0.89
N ARG A 28 -12.80 12.98 -1.89
CA ARG A 28 -13.36 14.34 -1.97
C ARG A 28 -14.31 14.67 -0.84
N VAL A 29 -15.04 13.67 -0.34
CA VAL A 29 -15.95 13.83 0.81
C VAL A 29 -15.17 14.09 2.10
N PHE A 30 -14.15 13.29 2.39
CA PHE A 30 -13.43 13.36 3.67
C PHE A 30 -12.27 14.36 3.69
N LEU A 31 -11.73 14.70 2.52
CA LEU A 31 -10.56 15.56 2.32
C LEU A 31 -10.85 16.62 1.22
N PRO A 32 -11.88 17.48 1.40
CA PRO A 32 -12.38 18.36 0.34
C PRO A 32 -11.41 19.48 -0.07
N ASP A 33 -10.46 19.84 0.79
CA ASP A 33 -9.46 20.87 0.59
C ASP A 33 -8.11 20.34 0.05
N TYR A 34 -8.02 19.04 -0.24
CA TYR A 34 -6.79 18.42 -0.74
C TYR A 34 -6.71 18.50 -2.28
N GLU A 35 -5.53 18.83 -2.79
CA GLU A 35 -5.22 18.67 -4.22
C GLU A 35 -5.09 17.18 -4.56
N ILE A 36 -5.76 16.70 -5.61
CA ILE A 36 -5.64 15.30 -6.05
C ILE A 36 -4.81 15.22 -7.32
N LYS A 37 -3.66 14.53 -7.25
CA LYS A 37 -2.76 14.28 -8.38
C LYS A 37 -2.75 12.80 -8.77
N CYS A 38 -3.14 12.53 -10.02
CA CYS A 38 -2.99 11.22 -10.65
C CYS A 38 -1.61 11.11 -11.32
N TRP A 39 -0.82 10.11 -10.94
CA TRP A 39 0.42 9.75 -11.63
C TRP A 39 0.12 8.75 -12.75
N ASN A 40 0.48 9.12 -13.97
CA ASN A 40 0.21 8.37 -15.19
C ASN A 40 1.43 8.39 -16.13
N MET A 41 1.31 7.81 -17.33
CA MET A 41 2.41 7.76 -18.30
C MET A 41 2.77 9.14 -18.90
N ASP A 42 1.91 10.15 -18.77
CA ASP A 42 2.16 11.49 -19.31
C ASP A 42 3.01 12.34 -18.36
N ASN A 43 2.93 12.09 -17.05
CA ASN A 43 3.61 12.88 -16.02
C ASN A 43 4.67 12.12 -15.20
N PHE A 44 4.83 10.83 -15.45
CA PHE A 44 5.94 10.03 -14.92
C PHE A 44 6.67 9.31 -16.07
N ASP A 45 7.97 9.57 -16.23
CA ASP A 45 8.78 8.84 -17.20
C ASP A 45 9.09 7.42 -16.67
N VAL A 46 8.30 6.46 -17.14
CA VAL A 46 8.41 5.03 -16.79
C VAL A 46 9.74 4.39 -17.20
N ASN A 47 10.57 5.06 -18.00
CA ASN A 47 11.88 4.54 -18.43
C ASN A 47 13.03 4.90 -17.47
N THR A 48 12.78 5.79 -16.50
CA THR A 48 13.82 6.28 -15.56
C THR A 48 14.33 5.21 -14.61
N VAL A 49 13.46 4.29 -14.20
CA VAL A 49 13.80 3.20 -13.26
C VAL A 49 13.54 1.85 -13.91
N ARG A 50 14.57 1.00 -13.93
CA ARG A 50 14.52 -0.32 -14.59
C ARG A 50 13.35 -1.17 -14.09
N PHE A 51 13.17 -1.25 -12.77
CA PHE A 51 12.06 -2.00 -12.17
C PHE A 51 10.69 -1.53 -12.69
N VAL A 52 10.47 -0.22 -12.75
CA VAL A 52 9.21 0.37 -13.25
C VAL A 52 9.03 0.08 -14.73
N LYS A 53 10.07 0.32 -15.55
CA LYS A 53 10.04 0.06 -16.98
C LYS A 53 9.66 -1.39 -17.29
N GLU A 54 10.32 -2.34 -16.62
CA GLU A 54 10.07 -3.77 -16.79
C GLU A 54 8.65 -4.15 -16.33
N ALA A 55 8.21 -3.68 -15.16
CA ALA A 55 6.84 -3.90 -14.67
C ALA A 55 5.78 -3.35 -15.64
N CYS A 56 5.96 -2.14 -16.15
CA CYS A 56 5.07 -1.51 -17.14
C CYS A 56 5.04 -2.30 -18.45
N SER A 57 6.18 -2.77 -18.95
CA SER A 57 6.27 -3.56 -20.19
C SER A 57 5.46 -4.87 -20.12
N LEU A 58 5.32 -5.43 -18.91
CA LEU A 58 4.52 -6.62 -18.61
C LEU A 58 3.10 -6.29 -18.12
N LYS A 59 2.68 -5.01 -18.17
CA LYS A 59 1.39 -4.52 -17.66
C LYS A 59 1.15 -4.84 -16.18
N LYS A 60 2.21 -4.97 -15.39
CA LYS A 60 2.18 -5.20 -13.94
C LYS A 60 2.11 -3.86 -13.18
N TRP A 61 1.01 -3.14 -13.38
CA TRP A 61 0.82 -1.76 -12.93
C TRP A 61 0.99 -1.56 -11.42
N ALA A 62 0.48 -2.50 -10.60
CA ALA A 62 0.62 -2.42 -9.15
C ALA A 62 2.09 -2.42 -8.69
N PHE A 63 2.94 -3.23 -9.35
CA PHE A 63 4.37 -3.28 -9.06
C PHE A 63 5.09 -2.01 -9.55
N ALA A 64 4.70 -1.45 -10.69
CA ALA A 64 5.21 -0.14 -11.12
C ALA A 64 4.86 0.96 -10.10
N ALA A 65 3.64 0.93 -9.56
CA ALA A 65 3.18 1.87 -8.54
C ALA A 65 3.94 1.75 -7.20
N ASP A 66 4.58 0.61 -6.90
CA ASP A 66 5.40 0.45 -5.69
C ASP A 66 6.56 1.45 -5.62
N TYR A 67 7.18 1.77 -6.77
CA TYR A 67 8.19 2.84 -6.81
C TYR A 67 7.55 4.22 -6.90
N ILE A 68 6.56 4.39 -7.79
CA ILE A 68 5.99 5.71 -8.09
C ILE A 68 5.32 6.33 -6.85
N ARG A 69 4.70 5.52 -5.99
CA ARG A 69 4.13 5.99 -4.72
C ARG A 69 5.18 6.61 -3.79
N LEU A 70 6.36 5.99 -3.74
CA LEU A 70 7.47 6.48 -2.92
C LEU A 70 8.09 7.73 -3.55
N TYR A 71 8.25 7.72 -4.88
CA TYR A 71 8.73 8.87 -5.65
C TYR A 71 7.84 10.10 -5.45
N ALA A 72 6.51 9.92 -5.55
CA ALA A 72 5.54 10.98 -5.35
C ALA A 72 5.71 11.65 -3.98
N LEU A 73 5.71 10.85 -2.92
CA LEU A 73 5.87 11.34 -1.56
C LEU A 73 7.25 11.95 -1.31
N TYR A 74 8.31 11.34 -1.84
CA TYR A 74 9.66 11.85 -1.65
C TYR A 74 9.88 13.20 -2.35
N THR A 75 9.29 13.40 -3.51
CA THR A 75 9.48 14.62 -4.32
C THR A 75 8.51 15.73 -3.96
N GLU A 76 7.26 15.40 -3.63
CA GLU A 76 6.19 16.39 -3.44
C GLU A 76 5.60 16.40 -2.02
N GLY A 77 5.95 15.42 -1.18
CA GLY A 77 5.25 15.15 0.07
C GLY A 77 3.82 14.69 -0.18
N GLY A 78 2.99 14.69 0.86
CA GLY A 78 1.55 14.46 0.76
C GLY A 78 1.13 13.10 1.28
N ILE A 79 -0.02 12.62 0.80
CA ILE A 79 -0.58 11.32 1.12
C ILE A 79 -0.79 10.57 -0.19
N TYR A 80 -0.22 9.37 -0.28
CA TYR A 80 -0.49 8.44 -1.34
C TYR A 80 -1.58 7.45 -0.93
N LEU A 81 -2.55 7.25 -1.83
CA LEU A 81 -3.62 6.27 -1.73
C LEU A 81 -3.59 5.39 -2.98
N ASP A 82 -3.60 4.07 -2.82
CA ASP A 82 -3.94 3.20 -3.95
C ASP A 82 -5.35 3.53 -4.45
N SER A 83 -5.57 3.43 -5.76
CA SER A 83 -6.81 3.87 -6.41
C SER A 83 -8.08 3.18 -5.88
N ASP A 84 -7.91 2.04 -5.21
CA ASP A 84 -8.95 1.25 -4.57
C ASP A 84 -8.96 1.40 -3.04
N VAL A 85 -8.47 2.50 -2.49
CA VAL A 85 -8.64 2.84 -1.08
C VAL A 85 -9.96 3.59 -0.87
N LEU A 86 -10.83 3.05 -0.02
CA LEU A 86 -12.03 3.75 0.44
C LEU A 86 -11.71 4.50 1.75
N LEU A 87 -11.95 5.81 1.79
CA LEU A 87 -11.89 6.58 3.04
C LEU A 87 -13.23 6.55 3.77
N ARG A 88 -13.15 6.53 5.10
CA ARG A 88 -14.27 6.62 6.04
C ARG A 88 -14.11 7.76 7.06
N GLY A 89 -12.99 8.47 7.01
CA GLY A 89 -12.68 9.59 7.87
C GLY A 89 -11.57 10.47 7.28
N ASN A 90 -11.36 11.61 7.93
CA ASN A 90 -10.33 12.58 7.59
C ASN A 90 -8.95 12.10 8.10
N LEU A 91 -7.85 12.58 7.49
CA LEU A 91 -6.46 12.16 7.77
C LEU A 91 -5.60 13.28 8.38
N ASP A 92 -6.18 14.45 8.68
CA ASP A 92 -5.47 15.65 9.13
C ASP A 92 -4.70 15.43 10.44
N GLU A 93 -5.18 14.55 11.32
CA GLU A 93 -4.51 14.22 12.59
C GLU A 93 -3.10 13.59 12.41
N TYR A 94 -2.79 13.11 11.21
CA TYR A 94 -1.49 12.50 10.90
C TYR A 94 -0.50 13.46 10.21
N LEU A 95 -0.93 14.69 9.86
CA LEU A 95 -0.10 15.62 9.05
C LEU A 95 1.09 16.20 9.82
N ASP A 96 1.04 16.21 11.14
CA ASP A 96 2.11 16.73 12.01
C ASP A 96 3.32 15.78 12.10
N TYR A 97 3.19 14.56 11.59
CA TYR A 97 4.29 13.61 11.48
C TYR A 97 5.07 13.83 10.17
N ASP A 98 6.29 13.30 10.11
CA ASP A 98 7.12 13.39 8.90
C ASP A 98 6.85 12.24 7.93
N PHE A 99 6.35 11.10 8.44
CA PHE A 99 5.82 10.00 7.66
C PHE A 99 4.77 9.24 8.47
N PHE A 100 3.73 8.72 7.81
CA PHE A 100 2.80 7.80 8.47
C PHE A 100 2.33 6.65 7.57
N SER A 101 1.95 5.54 8.20
CA SER A 101 1.21 4.43 7.62
C SER A 101 0.61 3.59 8.75
N SER A 102 0.10 2.39 8.47
CA SER A 102 -0.29 1.41 9.47
C SER A 102 0.47 0.10 9.31
N ILE A 103 0.32 -0.79 10.28
CA ILE A 103 0.63 -2.20 10.10
C ILE A 103 -0.32 -2.81 9.06
N GLU A 104 0.21 -3.69 8.23
CA GLU A 104 -0.58 -4.64 7.44
C GLU A 104 -0.41 -6.02 8.07
N CYS A 105 -1.49 -6.58 8.62
CA CYS A 105 -1.46 -7.85 9.34
C CYS A 105 -2.60 -8.76 8.89
N ASP A 106 -2.28 -10.01 8.55
CA ASP A 106 -3.26 -11.09 8.48
C ASP A 106 -3.22 -11.87 9.80
N THR A 107 -4.09 -11.46 10.72
CA THR A 107 -4.17 -11.98 12.09
C THR A 107 -4.47 -13.48 12.14
N SER A 108 -5.16 -14.02 11.13
CA SER A 108 -5.51 -15.45 11.08
C SER A 108 -4.28 -16.35 10.99
N THR A 109 -3.21 -15.87 10.35
CA THR A 109 -1.98 -16.61 10.10
C THR A 109 -0.85 -16.18 11.04
N PHE A 110 -0.78 -14.88 11.36
CA PHE A 110 0.35 -14.30 12.09
C PHE A 110 0.55 -14.93 13.48
N ASP A 111 -0.51 -15.13 14.27
CA ASP A 111 -0.36 -15.68 15.63
C ASP A 111 0.23 -17.08 15.67
N THR A 112 0.07 -17.85 14.60
CA THR A 112 0.56 -19.22 14.49
C THR A 112 2.04 -19.27 14.12
N ILE A 113 2.49 -18.37 13.23
CA ILE A 113 3.85 -18.43 12.66
C ILE A 113 4.80 -17.38 13.21
N LYS A 114 4.32 -16.31 13.86
CA LYS A 114 5.13 -15.17 14.29
C LYS A 114 6.34 -15.56 15.12
N LYS A 115 6.19 -16.54 16.02
CA LYS A 115 7.26 -17.00 16.92
C LYS A 115 8.45 -17.62 16.19
N GLN A 116 8.33 -17.93 14.89
CA GLN A 116 9.42 -18.42 14.06
C GLN A 116 10.29 -17.29 13.49
N TYR A 117 9.77 -16.05 13.48
CA TYR A 117 10.39 -14.90 12.82
C TYR A 117 10.70 -13.76 13.77
N VAL A 118 9.87 -13.58 14.81
CA VAL A 118 9.94 -12.43 15.73
C VAL A 118 9.83 -12.89 17.19
N ASP A 119 10.54 -12.20 18.08
CA ASP A 119 10.47 -12.42 19.52
C ASP A 119 9.21 -11.78 20.14
N GLU A 120 9.03 -11.95 21.45
CA GLU A 120 7.91 -11.37 22.19
C GLU A 120 7.91 -9.84 22.22
N TYR A 121 9.06 -9.21 21.95
CA TYR A 121 9.24 -7.76 21.92
C TYR A 121 9.00 -7.16 20.52
N GLY A 122 8.92 -8.00 19.49
CA GLY A 122 8.69 -7.58 18.09
C GLY A 122 9.98 -7.44 17.28
N PHE A 123 11.13 -7.84 17.83
CA PHE A 123 12.39 -7.86 17.09
C PHE A 123 12.50 -9.13 16.25
N LEU A 124 13.20 -9.03 15.13
CA LEU A 124 13.50 -10.18 14.28
C LEU A 124 14.42 -11.16 15.03
N LEU A 125 14.09 -12.45 15.01
CA LEU A 125 14.95 -13.52 15.54
C LEU A 125 16.21 -13.73 14.70
N ASN A 126 16.17 -13.33 13.42
CA ASN A 126 17.30 -13.39 12.51
C ASN A 126 17.34 -12.12 11.65
N SER A 127 18.43 -11.35 11.77
CA SER A 127 18.63 -10.08 11.05
C SER A 127 18.75 -10.25 9.53
N ASN A 128 19.03 -11.46 9.04
CA ASN A 128 19.10 -11.78 7.62
C ASN A 128 17.74 -12.10 6.99
N LEU A 129 16.64 -12.10 7.77
CA LEU A 129 15.29 -12.27 7.22
C LEU A 129 14.97 -11.13 6.26
N GLU A 130 14.50 -11.48 5.06
CA GLU A 130 14.07 -10.50 4.06
C GLU A 130 12.66 -9.96 4.30
N PHE A 131 11.81 -10.74 4.97
CA PHE A 131 10.44 -10.39 5.34
C PHE A 131 9.91 -11.27 6.48
N VAL A 132 8.82 -10.83 7.10
CA VAL A 132 8.03 -11.62 8.04
C VAL A 132 6.68 -11.92 7.38
N PRO A 133 6.32 -13.19 7.15
CA PRO A 133 5.05 -13.51 6.51
C PRO A 133 3.87 -12.96 7.32
N SER A 134 2.85 -12.47 6.63
CA SER A 134 1.61 -11.93 7.21
C SER A 134 1.76 -10.68 8.07
N LEU A 135 2.94 -10.05 8.17
CA LEU A 135 3.12 -8.76 8.83
C LEU A 135 4.04 -7.81 8.05
N GLY A 136 3.52 -6.64 7.72
CA GLY A 136 4.25 -5.58 7.02
C GLY A 136 3.77 -4.18 7.41
N ILE A 137 4.17 -3.19 6.62
CA ILE A 137 3.64 -1.82 6.68
C ILE A 137 2.70 -1.63 5.49
N GLN A 138 1.50 -1.10 5.71
CA GLN A 138 0.47 -0.91 4.68
C GLN A 138 0.99 -0.05 3.54
N ALA A 139 1.10 -0.61 2.33
CA ALA A 139 1.62 0.13 1.18
C ALA A 139 0.56 0.98 0.48
N ALA A 140 -0.73 0.66 0.65
CA ALA A 140 -1.83 1.33 -0.03
C ALA A 140 -2.12 2.72 0.52
N ILE A 141 -1.73 3.02 1.76
CA ILE A 141 -1.98 4.29 2.44
C ILE A 141 -0.68 4.73 3.12
N LEU A 142 -0.07 5.77 2.58
CA LEU A 142 1.22 6.30 3.03
C LEU A 142 1.14 7.83 3.07
N GLY A 143 1.63 8.45 4.13
CA GLY A 143 1.86 9.90 4.17
C GLY A 143 3.33 10.21 4.37
N GLY A 144 3.83 11.31 3.82
CA GLY A 144 5.22 11.70 4.02
C GLY A 144 5.53 13.13 3.61
N VAL A 145 6.55 13.71 4.23
CA VAL A 145 7.15 14.98 3.79
C VAL A 145 8.13 14.73 2.65
N ALA A 146 8.26 15.72 1.77
CA ALA A 146 9.29 15.68 0.73
C ALA A 146 10.68 15.54 1.36
N GLY A 147 11.54 14.73 0.74
CA GLY A 147 12.91 14.51 1.21
C GLY A 147 13.07 13.54 2.38
N HIS A 148 12.00 12.89 2.87
CA HIS A 148 12.09 12.00 4.03
C HIS A 148 13.09 10.85 3.82
N PRO A 149 14.03 10.59 4.76
CA PRO A 149 15.10 9.59 4.57
C PRO A 149 14.57 8.16 4.41
N TYR A 150 13.54 7.77 5.16
CA TYR A 150 12.89 6.47 5.01
C TYR A 150 12.33 6.25 3.60
N LEU A 151 11.66 7.26 3.01
CA LEU A 151 11.17 7.17 1.64
C LEU A 151 12.33 6.98 0.65
N LYS A 152 13.46 7.68 0.86
CA LYS A 152 14.65 7.50 0.02
C LYS A 152 15.26 6.10 0.14
N ASP A 153 15.36 5.56 1.36
CA ASP A 153 15.84 4.19 1.57
C ASP A 153 14.92 3.16 0.86
N CYS A 154 13.60 3.35 0.94
CA CYS A 154 12.63 2.52 0.21
C CYS A 154 12.78 2.65 -1.31
N MET A 155 12.92 3.86 -1.85
CA MET A 155 13.16 4.08 -3.28
C MET A 155 14.46 3.42 -3.75
N THR A 156 15.52 3.51 -2.96
CA THR A 156 16.85 2.98 -3.28
C THR A 156 16.81 1.47 -3.53
N TYR A 157 15.94 0.72 -2.85
CA TYR A 157 15.72 -0.70 -3.16
C TYR A 157 15.28 -0.90 -4.61
N TYR A 158 14.23 -0.18 -5.05
CA TYR A 158 13.68 -0.33 -6.41
C TYR A 158 14.61 0.25 -7.48
N GLU A 159 15.37 1.31 -7.17
CA GLU A 159 16.38 1.89 -8.06
C GLU A 159 17.49 0.88 -8.41
N ASN A 160 17.80 -0.04 -7.49
CA ASN A 160 18.82 -1.08 -7.67
C ASN A 160 18.24 -2.46 -8.04
N ALA A 161 16.91 -2.62 -8.04
CA ALA A 161 16.25 -3.88 -8.34
C ALA A 161 15.89 -3.99 -9.83
N SER A 162 15.86 -5.23 -10.33
CA SER A 162 15.17 -5.57 -11.58
C SER A 162 13.84 -6.24 -11.25
N PHE A 163 12.81 -5.95 -12.04
CA PHE A 163 11.53 -6.65 -11.95
C PHE A 163 11.61 -8.02 -12.65
N ILE A 164 12.38 -8.12 -13.73
CA ILE A 164 12.72 -9.39 -14.39
C ILE A 164 14.10 -9.83 -13.87
N LEU A 165 14.13 -10.96 -13.15
CA LEU A 165 15.36 -11.50 -12.55
C LEU A 165 16.24 -12.17 -13.61
N PRO A 166 17.55 -12.39 -13.35
CA PRO A 166 18.48 -13.00 -14.30
C PRO A 166 18.05 -14.39 -14.82
N ASN A 167 17.28 -15.13 -14.04
CA ASN A 167 16.72 -16.43 -14.42
C ASN A 167 15.39 -16.34 -15.20
N GLY A 168 14.95 -15.13 -15.58
CA GLY A 168 13.69 -14.85 -16.28
C GLY A 168 12.44 -14.83 -15.41
N THR A 169 12.54 -15.15 -14.11
CA THR A 169 11.38 -15.08 -13.19
C THR A 169 11.10 -13.65 -12.74
N LEU A 170 9.89 -13.38 -12.25
CA LEU A 170 9.49 -12.05 -11.79
C LEU A 170 9.88 -11.82 -10.33
N ASN A 171 10.31 -10.61 -10.02
CA ASN A 171 10.56 -10.11 -8.68
C ASN A 171 9.24 -9.69 -8.01
N ASN A 172 8.37 -10.66 -7.77
CA ASN A 172 7.02 -10.43 -7.23
C ASN A 172 6.71 -11.25 -5.97
N LYS A 173 7.71 -11.96 -5.43
CA LYS A 173 7.56 -12.78 -4.22
C LYS A 173 7.52 -11.94 -2.95
N ILE A 174 8.28 -10.86 -2.90
CA ILE A 174 8.33 -9.97 -1.75
C ILE A 174 7.73 -8.64 -2.17
N ILE A 175 6.54 -8.39 -1.64
CA ILE A 175 5.68 -7.26 -1.97
C ILE A 175 6.07 -6.00 -1.17
N ALA A 176 5.58 -4.84 -1.61
CA ALA A 176 5.86 -3.56 -0.97
C ALA A 176 5.68 -3.57 0.56
N PRO A 177 4.57 -4.09 1.14
CA PRO A 177 4.41 -4.08 2.60
C PRO A 177 5.56 -4.69 3.40
N TYR A 178 6.11 -5.79 2.89
CA TYR A 178 7.24 -6.48 3.49
C TYR A 178 8.55 -5.70 3.32
N ARG A 179 8.77 -5.09 2.16
CA ARG A 179 9.95 -4.25 1.91
C ARG A 179 9.95 -3.01 2.78
N LEU A 180 8.82 -2.32 2.87
CA LEU A 180 8.62 -1.17 3.75
C LEU A 180 8.95 -1.54 5.20
N ALA A 181 8.31 -2.57 5.76
CA ALA A 181 8.58 -3.03 7.12
C ALA A 181 10.06 -3.38 7.35
N ARG A 182 10.69 -4.12 6.42
CA ARG A 182 12.07 -4.56 6.58
C ARG A 182 13.05 -3.39 6.60
N ILE A 183 12.81 -2.35 5.80
CA ILE A 183 13.61 -1.13 5.77
C ILE A 183 13.37 -0.30 7.04
N ALA A 184 12.12 -0.25 7.52
CA ALA A 184 11.73 0.50 8.71
C ALA A 184 12.40 -0.01 10.00
N VAL A 185 12.91 -1.26 10.02
CA VAL A 185 13.69 -1.80 11.16
C VAL A 185 14.88 -0.89 11.50
N LYS A 186 15.55 -0.30 10.50
CA LYS A 186 16.64 0.67 10.68
C LYS A 186 16.20 1.92 11.47
N TYR A 187 14.91 2.26 11.39
CA TYR A 187 14.28 3.41 12.03
C TYR A 187 13.64 3.07 13.37
N GLY A 188 13.70 1.80 13.81
CA GLY A 188 13.14 1.35 15.09
C GLY A 188 11.78 0.66 14.99
N PHE A 189 11.35 0.27 13.79
CA PHE A 189 10.13 -0.52 13.60
C PHE A 189 10.17 -1.86 14.34
N LEU A 190 9.08 -2.18 15.01
CA LEU A 190 8.82 -3.48 15.63
C LEU A 190 7.74 -4.21 14.84
N TYR A 191 7.90 -5.52 14.65
CA TYR A 191 6.88 -6.38 14.03
C TYR A 191 5.75 -6.68 15.03
N LYS A 192 5.04 -5.63 15.45
CA LYS A 192 3.93 -5.65 16.40
C LYS A 192 2.79 -4.75 15.93
N ASP A 193 1.58 -5.27 16.06
CA ASP A 193 0.36 -4.54 15.71
C ASP A 193 -0.07 -3.58 16.84
N ILE A 194 0.71 -2.53 17.02
CA ILE A 194 0.51 -1.46 18.01
C ILE A 194 0.82 -0.11 17.37
N LEU A 195 0.41 0.98 18.03
CA LEU A 195 0.85 2.32 17.67
C LEU A 195 2.36 2.46 17.95
N GLN A 196 3.13 2.85 16.95
CA GLN A 196 4.58 3.04 17.07
C GLN A 196 4.94 4.44 16.59
N LYS A 197 5.62 5.21 17.47
CA LYS A 197 6.32 6.43 17.09
C LYS A 197 7.80 6.09 17.04
N ILE A 198 8.33 5.99 15.83
CA ILE A 198 9.71 5.55 15.60
C ILE A 198 10.56 6.73 15.09
N ASN A 199 11.86 6.52 14.87
CA ASN A 199 12.80 7.60 14.56
C ASN A 199 12.40 8.37 13.30
N ASN A 200 12.92 9.60 13.17
CA ASN A 200 12.67 10.50 12.05
C ASN A 200 11.19 10.90 11.89
N GLY A 201 10.46 11.07 13.00
CA GLY A 201 9.09 11.58 12.95
C GLY A 201 8.08 10.62 12.32
N MET A 202 8.40 9.32 12.27
CA MET A 202 7.55 8.30 11.65
C MET A 202 6.47 7.79 12.62
N LEU A 203 5.23 7.73 12.15
CA LEU A 203 4.08 7.14 12.84
C LEU A 203 3.63 5.86 12.13
N ILE A 204 3.64 4.73 12.84
CA ILE A 204 3.02 3.50 12.36
C ILE A 204 1.80 3.18 13.23
N LEU A 205 0.63 3.24 12.62
CA LEU A 205 -0.67 3.01 13.25
C LEU A 205 -0.96 1.49 13.38
N PRO A 206 -1.81 1.08 14.34
CA PRO A 206 -2.37 -0.28 14.34
C PRO A 206 -3.11 -0.59 13.03
N SER A 207 -3.10 -1.87 12.64
CA SER A 207 -3.72 -2.37 11.41
C SER A 207 -5.22 -2.11 11.31
N ALA A 208 -5.89 -1.95 12.45
CA ALA A 208 -7.31 -1.61 12.51
C ALA A 208 -7.63 -0.20 11.97
N VAL A 209 -6.66 0.74 12.01
CA VAL A 209 -6.88 2.13 11.57
C VAL A 209 -6.96 2.20 10.05
N PHE A 210 -6.01 1.58 9.35
CA PHE A 210 -6.03 1.41 7.89
C PHE A 210 -6.14 -0.08 7.55
N ALA A 211 -7.37 -0.53 7.35
CA ALA A 211 -7.65 -1.93 7.10
C ALA A 211 -7.09 -2.36 5.75
N GLY A 212 -6.17 -3.33 5.74
CA GLY A 212 -5.57 -3.88 4.52
C GLY A 212 -6.50 -4.73 3.66
N HIS A 213 -7.70 -5.03 4.15
CA HIS A 213 -8.74 -5.74 3.42
C HIS A 213 -10.12 -5.43 4.04
N PRO A 214 -11.23 -5.42 3.28
CA PRO A 214 -12.57 -5.14 3.81
C PRO A 214 -13.00 -6.04 4.96
N ASN A 215 -12.63 -7.32 4.91
CA ASN A 215 -12.95 -8.27 5.99
C ASN A 215 -12.22 -7.97 7.31
N LEU A 216 -11.20 -7.13 7.28
CA LEU A 216 -10.44 -6.70 8.47
C LEU A 216 -10.91 -5.32 8.97
N ALA A 217 -11.80 -4.64 8.25
CA ALA A 217 -12.28 -3.34 8.63
C ALA A 217 -13.16 -3.41 9.89
N THR A 218 -12.93 -2.49 10.82
CA THR A 218 -13.72 -2.31 12.05
C THR A 218 -14.51 -1.01 11.98
N GLN A 219 -15.26 -0.69 13.04
CA GLN A 219 -15.92 0.62 13.12
C GLN A 219 -14.91 1.78 13.16
N ASP A 220 -13.72 1.52 13.72
CA ASP A 220 -12.65 2.50 13.92
C ASP A 220 -11.74 2.67 12.68
N SER A 221 -11.92 1.86 11.63
CA SER A 221 -11.12 1.99 10.41
C SER A 221 -11.43 3.30 9.67
N VAL A 222 -10.41 4.14 9.53
CA VAL A 222 -10.45 5.43 8.82
C VAL A 222 -10.27 5.25 7.31
N ALA A 223 -9.57 4.19 6.90
CA ALA A 223 -9.39 3.83 5.49
C ALA A 223 -9.41 2.31 5.30
N ILE A 224 -9.84 1.87 4.12
CA ILE A 224 -9.93 0.45 3.75
C ILE A 224 -9.31 0.25 2.37
N HIS A 225 -8.25 -0.55 2.29
CA HIS A 225 -7.69 -0.99 1.01
C HIS A 225 -8.59 -2.09 0.43
N CYS A 226 -9.17 -1.82 -0.74
CA CYS A 226 -10.22 -2.66 -1.29
C CYS A 226 -9.74 -3.89 -2.07
N CYS A 227 -8.45 -4.01 -2.33
CA CYS A 227 -7.84 -5.14 -3.02
C CYS A 227 -8.59 -5.51 -4.33
N ALA A 228 -8.80 -4.53 -5.21
CA ALA A 228 -9.48 -4.69 -6.48
C ALA A 228 -8.81 -5.73 -7.42
N GLY A 229 -7.58 -6.14 -7.10
CA GLY A 229 -6.95 -7.36 -7.61
C GLY A 229 -6.47 -7.24 -9.06
N SER A 230 -5.99 -6.04 -9.43
CA SER A 230 -5.43 -5.75 -10.77
C SER A 230 -4.11 -6.47 -11.04
N TRP A 231 -3.43 -6.99 -10.01
CA TRP A 231 -2.14 -7.69 -10.11
C TRP A 231 -2.25 -9.21 -10.25
N VAL A 232 -3.45 -9.80 -10.13
CA VAL A 232 -3.68 -11.24 -10.19
C VAL A 232 -3.96 -11.66 -11.63
N ASP A 233 -3.15 -12.60 -12.17
CA ASP A 233 -3.42 -13.23 -13.46
C ASP A 233 -4.54 -14.26 -13.30
N TRP A 234 -5.79 -13.80 -13.40
CA TRP A 234 -6.96 -14.66 -13.24
C TRP A 234 -7.04 -15.71 -14.34
N THR A 235 -7.06 -16.98 -13.97
CA THR A 235 -7.36 -18.06 -14.93
C THR A 235 -8.80 -17.94 -15.42
N LEU A 236 -9.12 -18.57 -16.56
CA LEU A 236 -10.50 -18.59 -17.08
C LEU A 236 -11.49 -19.16 -16.03
N LYS A 237 -11.05 -20.17 -15.27
CA LYS A 237 -11.84 -20.76 -14.17
C LYS A 237 -12.11 -19.76 -13.05
N ASP A 238 -11.12 -18.94 -12.68
CA ASP A 238 -11.30 -17.93 -11.64
C ASP A 238 -12.23 -16.80 -12.09
N LYS A 239 -12.13 -16.39 -13.37
CA LYS A 239 -13.04 -15.41 -13.97
C LYS A 239 -14.49 -15.91 -13.95
N ILE A 240 -14.72 -17.17 -14.34
CA ILE A 240 -16.05 -17.81 -14.29
C ILE A 240 -16.56 -17.92 -12.85
N LYS A 241 -15.72 -18.33 -11.90
CA LYS A 241 -16.07 -18.42 -10.48
C LYS A 241 -16.42 -17.05 -9.89
N LYS A 242 -15.70 -16.00 -10.28
CA LYS A 242 -15.97 -14.61 -9.89
C LYS A 242 -17.33 -14.13 -10.41
N ILE A 243 -17.66 -14.41 -11.68
CA ILE A 243 -18.97 -14.10 -12.27
C ILE A 243 -20.08 -14.86 -11.54
N LEU A 244 -19.91 -16.17 -11.29
CA LEU A 244 -20.88 -16.99 -10.57
C LEU A 244 -21.10 -16.51 -9.12
N ASN A 245 -20.04 -16.05 -8.44
CA ASN A 245 -20.14 -15.50 -7.09
C ASN A 245 -20.85 -14.12 -7.08
N GLN A 246 -20.63 -13.28 -8.09
CA GLN A 246 -21.39 -12.03 -8.28
C GLN A 246 -22.87 -12.29 -8.55
N TRP A 247 -23.18 -13.31 -9.37
CA TRP A 247 -24.57 -13.69 -9.70
C TRP A 247 -25.31 -14.31 -8.50
N ARG A 248 -24.58 -14.98 -7.59
CA ARG A 248 -25.13 -15.57 -6.35
C ARG A 248 -25.35 -14.57 -5.22
N GLY A 249 -25.24 -13.27 -5.47
CA GLY A 249 -25.45 -12.23 -4.44
C GLY A 249 -24.43 -12.25 -3.30
N LYS A 250 -23.36 -13.05 -3.40
CA LYS A 250 -22.19 -12.97 -2.51
C LYS A 250 -21.32 -11.81 -2.98
N ASN A 251 -21.85 -10.60 -2.91
CA ASN A 251 -21.03 -9.41 -2.98
C ASN A 251 -20.07 -9.46 -1.78
N SER A 252 -18.77 -9.54 -2.04
CA SER A 252 -17.70 -9.48 -1.04
C SER A 252 -17.55 -8.08 -0.39
N TRP A 253 -18.65 -7.33 -0.35
CA TRP A 253 -18.76 -5.94 0.05
C TRP A 253 -20.11 -5.81 0.75
N GLY A 254 -20.15 -6.18 2.03
CA GLY A 254 -21.25 -5.79 2.91
C GLY A 254 -21.17 -4.28 3.12
N TYR A 255 -21.75 -3.52 2.19
CA TYR A 255 -22.02 -2.09 2.37
C TYR A 255 -23.44 -1.83 1.87
N ASP A 256 -24.37 -1.84 2.83
CA ASP A 256 -25.74 -1.35 2.72
C ASP A 256 -25.66 0.16 2.50
N GLY A 257 -25.95 0.61 1.29
CA GLY A 257 -25.90 2.01 0.88
C GLY A 257 -27.06 2.84 1.42
N ARG A 258 -27.19 2.95 2.74
CA ARG A 258 -28.06 3.93 3.39
C ARG A 258 -27.24 5.07 4.00
N MET A 259 -27.14 6.16 3.25
CA MET A 259 -27.13 7.54 3.77
C MET A 259 -28.14 8.32 2.92
#